data_AF-A0A9D6T911-F1
#
_entry.id   AF-A0A9D6T911-F1
#
_cell.length_a   1.000
_cell.length_b   1.000
_cell.length_c   1.000
_cell.angle_alpha   90.00
_cell.angle_beta   90.00
_cell.angle_gamma   90.00
#
_symmetry.space_group_name_H-M   'P 1'
#
loop_
_entity.id
_entity.type
_entity.pdbx_description
1 polymer ?
#
loop_
_entity_poly.entity_id
_entity_poly.type
_entity_poly.pdbx_seq_one_letter_code
_entity_poly.pdbx_strand_id
1 'polypeptide(L)' 'MKRHDLIRKIESMGCVLIRHGGKHDWYHNPHTKVSQPIPRHREINEYLARQILRRLSA' A
#
# COMPACT_ATOMS: atom_id res chain seq x y z
N MET A 1 6.56 -1.85 10.72
CA MET A 1 5.56 -2.89 10.40
C MET A 1 6.06 -3.76 9.26
N LYS A 2 5.76 -5.06 9.28
CA LYS A 2 6.15 -5.95 8.18
C LYS A 2 5.36 -5.59 6.93
N ARG A 3 6.04 -5.60 5.78
CA ARG A 3 5.43 -5.33 4.46
C ARG A 3 4.20 -6.19 4.20
N HIS A 4 4.26 -7.47 4.57
CA HIS A 4 3.15 -8.40 4.38
C HIS A 4 1.91 -8.00 5.19
N ASP A 5 2.08 -7.47 6.41
CA ASP A 5 0.95 -6.99 7.21
C ASP A 5 0.34 -5.72 6.62
N LEU A 6 1.17 -4.85 6.03
CA LEU A 6 0.70 -3.67 5.29
C LEU A 6 -0.10 -4.07 4.05
N ILE A 7 0.40 -5.02 3.27
CA ILE A 7 -0.28 -5.51 2.05
C ILE A 7 -1.62 -6.12 2.42
N ARG A 8 -1.68 -6.99 3.44
CA ARG A 8 -2.95 -7.59 3.90
C ARG A 8 -4.00 -6.53 4.26
N LYS A 9 -3.60 -5.46 4.95
CA LYS A 9 -4.53 -4.35 5.27
C LYS A 9 -5.02 -3.65 4.01
N ILE A 10 -4.13 -3.38 3.06
CA ILE A 10 -4.45 -2.70 1.82
C ILE A 10 -5.39 -3.53 0.94
N GLU A 11 -5.12 -4.83 0.81
CA GLU A 11 -6.00 -5.78 0.11
C GLU A 11 -7.36 -5.90 0.81
N SER A 12 -7.40 -5.92 2.15
CA SER A 12 -8.67 -5.94 2.90
C SER A 12 -9.52 -4.68 2.74
N MET A 13 -8.90 -3.55 2.36
CA MET A 13 -9.59 -2.32 2.00
C MET A 13 -10.11 -2.33 0.56
N GLY A 14 -9.95 -3.42 -0.18
CA GLY A 14 -10.33 -3.54 -1.58
C GLY A 14 -9.35 -2.87 -2.56
N CYS A 15 -8.14 -2.53 -2.11
CA CYS A 15 -7.12 -2.01 -3.01
C CYS A 15 -6.55 -3.13 -3.87
N VAL A 16 -6.27 -2.82 -5.13
CA VAL A 16 -5.75 -3.75 -6.12
C VAL A 16 -4.33 -3.39 -6.53
N LEU A 17 -3.50 -4.40 -6.75
CA LEU A 17 -2.16 -4.23 -7.32
C LEU A 17 -2.29 -3.95 -8.82
N ILE A 18 -1.88 -2.76 -9.26
CA ILE A 18 -2.01 -2.36 -10.66
C ILE A 18 -0.75 -2.60 -11.49
N ARG A 19 0.43 -2.51 -10.86
CA ARG A 19 1.70 -2.81 -11.50
C ARG A 19 2.82 -3.05 -10.50
N HIS A 20 3.77 -3.85 -10.94
CA HIS A 20 5.06 -4.01 -10.31
C HIS A 20 6.04 -2.96 -10.83
N GLY A 21 6.57 -2.12 -9.94
CA GLY A 21 7.75 -1.31 -10.24
C GLY A 21 9.03 -2.01 -9.82
N GLY A 22 10.18 -1.34 -9.98
CA GLY A 22 11.47 -1.89 -9.53
C GLY A 22 11.53 -2.06 -8.01
N LYS A 23 11.59 -0.94 -7.27
CA LYS A 23 11.68 -0.93 -5.81
C LYS A 23 10.32 -0.88 -5.08
N HIS A 24 9.24 -0.64 -5.83
CA HIS A 24 7.91 -0.40 -5.27
C HIS A 24 6.84 -1.13 -6.07
N ASP A 25 5.79 -1.58 -5.40
CA ASP A 25 4.54 -2.04 -6.00
C ASP A 25 3.51 -0.92 -5.99
N TRP A 26 2.71 -0.81 -7.04
CA TRP A 26 1.67 0.19 -7.12
C TRP A 26 0.31 -0.40 -6.76
N TYR A 27 -0.29 0.09 -5.69
CA TYR A 27 -1.66 -0.26 -5.31
C TYR A 27 -2.60 0.90 -5.61
N HIS A 28 -3.79 0.56 -6.09
CA HIS A 28 -4.87 1.49 -6.39
C HIS A 28 -6.09 1.09 -5.58
N ASN A 29 -6.71 2.07 -4.91
CA ASN A 29 -8.03 1.87 -4.34
C ASN A 29 -9.09 2.32 -5.37
N PRO A 30 -9.90 1.40 -5.94
CA PRO A 30 -10.94 1.76 -6.91
C PRO A 30 -12.05 2.61 -6.30
N HIS A 31 -12.28 2.53 -4.99
CA HIS A 31 -13.31 3.31 -4.30
C HIS A 31 -12.92 4.78 -4.17
N THR A 32 -11.70 5.05 -3.68
CA THR A 32 -11.20 6.43 -3.49
C THR A 32 -10.48 6.99 -4.72
N LYS A 33 -10.21 6.14 -5.72
CA LYS A 33 -9.41 6.44 -6.93
C LYS A 33 -7.96 6.84 -6.62
N VAL A 34 -7.49 6.65 -5.40
CA VAL A 34 -6.11 6.97 -4.99
C VAL A 34 -5.18 5.81 -5.26
N SER A 35 -3.99 6.10 -5.75
CA SER A 35 -2.91 5.13 -5.91
C SER A 35 -1.73 5.47 -5.00
N GLN A 36 -1.08 4.46 -4.40
CA GLN A 36 0.13 4.63 -3.60
C GLN A 36 1.21 3.59 -3.96
N PRO A 37 2.49 4.00 -3.97
CA PRO A 37 3.61 3.07 -4.08
C PRO A 37 3.92 2.42 -2.71
N ILE A 38 4.10 1.10 -2.70
CA ILE A 38 4.48 0.31 -1.54
C ILE A 38 5.90 -0.24 -1.72
N PRO A 39 6.85 0.11 -0.84
CA PRO A 39 8.21 -0.42 -0.91
C PRO A 39 8.29 -1.94 -0.79
N ARG A 40 9.29 -2.55 -1.44
CA ARG A 40 9.52 -4.01 -1.47
C ARG A 40 10.40 -4.59 -0.38
N HIS A 41 10.98 -3.77 0.48
CA HIS A 41 11.76 -4.26 1.61
C HIS A 41 10.85 -4.81 2.73
N ARG A 42 11.40 -5.68 3.57
CA ARG A 42 10.65 -6.47 4.57
C ARG A 42 10.01 -5.62 5.67
N GLU A 43 10.74 -4.61 6.16
CA GLU A 43 10.33 -3.76 7.29
C GLU A 43 10.01 -2.34 6.86
N ILE A 44 8.74 -1.98 6.83
CA ILE A 44 8.29 -0.64 6.46
C ILE A 44 8.24 0.23 7.72
N ASN A 45 8.78 1.44 7.65
CA ASN A 45 8.63 2.43 8.71
C ASN A 45 7.14 2.63 9.07
N GLU A 46 6.80 2.57 10.36
CA GLU A 46 5.40 2.62 10.80
C GLU A 46 4.69 3.93 10.46
N TYR A 47 5.42 5.05 10.46
CA TYR A 47 4.87 6.33 10.06
C TYR A 47 4.49 6.31 8.57
N LEU A 48 5.40 5.84 7.71
CA LEU A 48 5.17 5.70 6.28
C LEU A 48 3.95 4.81 6.00
N ALA A 49 3.89 3.66 6.65
CA ALA A 49 2.80 2.73 6.43
C ALA A 49 1.43 3.27 6.89
N ARG A 50 1.37 3.97 8.03
CA ARG A 50 0.14 4.68 8.46
C ARG A 50 -0.27 5.75 7.46
N GLN A 51 0.69 6.49 6.90
CA GLN A 51 0.41 7.50 5.89
C GLN A 51 -0.12 6.88 4.58
N ILE A 52 0.43 5.75 4.15
CA ILE A 52 -0.06 4.99 2.98
C ILE A 52 -1.52 4.57 3.20
N LEU A 53 -1.82 3.95 4.34
CA LEU A 53 -3.18 3.51 4.67
C LEU A 53 -4.15 4.70 4.69
N ARG A 54 -3.78 5.80 5.34
CA ARG A 54 -4.61 7.01 5.42
C ARG A 54 -4.90 7.61 4.04
N ARG A 55 -3.92 7.58 3.13
CA ARG A 55 -4.10 8.08 1.76
C ARG A 55 -5.00 7.17 0.93
N LEU A 56 -4.92 5.86 1.13
CA LEU A 56 -5.77 4.91 0.41
C LEU A 56 -7.21 4.90 0.94
N SER A 57 -7.45 5.28 2.19
CA SER A 57 -8.79 5.34 2.82
C SER A 57 -9.49 6.70 2.70
N ALA A 58 -8.80 7.73 2.22
CA ALA A 58 -9.34 9.07 2.04
C ALA A 58 -10.08 9.18 0.71
#